data_AF-A0AAN6Q421-F1
#
_entry.id   AF-A0AAN6Q421-F1
#
_cell.length_a   1.000
_cell.length_b   1.000
_cell.length_c   1.000
_cell.angle_alpha   90.00
_cell.angle_beta   90.00
_cell.angle_gamma   90.00
#
_symmetry.space_group_name_H-M   'P 1'
#
loop_
_entity.id
_entity.type
_entity.pdbx_description
1 polymer ?
#
loop_
_entity_poly.entity_id
_entity_poly.type
_entity_poly.pdbx_seq_one_letter_code
_entity_poly.pdbx_strand_id
1 'polypeptide(L)'
;PNGTSDTAASSAAGIPFYEKQRQHLKELIARRRAMEKKLAAVEDLIHSKETEYLESTPSGNIVVGFDNYIKGASGAAAQRRKTGPPDQNRVFSRSSVS
;
A
#
# COMPACT_ATOMS: atom_id res chain seq x y z
N PRO A 1 -52.94 37.64 -3.23
CA PRO A 1 -53.02 36.17 -3.21
C PRO A 1 -51.76 35.52 -3.80
N ASN A 2 -51.28 34.48 -3.11
CA ASN A 2 -50.38 33.42 -3.57
C ASN A 2 -48.88 33.72 -3.73
N GLY A 3 -48.07 33.17 -2.81
CA GLY A 3 -46.60 33.18 -2.83
C GLY A 3 -45.95 32.02 -2.06
N THR A 4 -46.64 30.89 -1.91
CA THR A 4 -46.18 29.78 -1.04
C THR A 4 -46.02 28.42 -1.75
N SER A 5 -46.22 28.34 -3.07
CA SER A 5 -46.22 27.06 -3.80
C SER A 5 -44.88 26.63 -4.42
N ASP A 6 -43.88 27.53 -4.54
CA ASP A 6 -42.65 27.24 -5.30
C ASP A 6 -41.51 26.62 -4.46
N THR A 7 -41.53 26.82 -3.14
CA THR A 7 -40.52 26.23 -2.22
C THR A 7 -40.76 24.73 -1.99
N ALA A 8 -42.00 24.27 -2.08
CA ALA A 8 -42.35 22.86 -1.89
C ALA A 8 -41.93 21.99 -3.09
N ALA A 9 -42.11 22.48 -4.32
CA ALA A 9 -41.76 21.74 -5.54
C ALA A 9 -40.23 21.58 -5.73
N SER A 10 -39.46 22.61 -5.36
CA SER A 10 -37.99 22.58 -5.37
C SER A 10 -37.41 21.67 -4.27
N SER A 11 -38.07 21.59 -3.10
CA SER A 11 -37.68 20.64 -2.04
C SER A 11 -37.90 19.17 -2.45
N ALA A 12 -38.98 18.87 -3.18
CA ALA A 12 -39.32 17.52 -3.65
C ALA A 12 -38.33 16.99 -4.70
N ALA A 13 -37.76 17.85 -5.55
CA ALA A 13 -36.74 17.47 -6.53
C ALA A 13 -35.33 17.34 -5.91
N GLY A 14 -35.06 18.05 -4.81
CA GLY A 14 -33.78 17.97 -4.07
C GLY A 14 -33.61 16.70 -3.24
N ILE A 15 -34.72 16.13 -2.75
CA ILE A 15 -34.70 14.92 -1.90
C ILE A 15 -34.12 13.69 -2.63
N PRO A 16 -34.53 13.34 -3.87
CA PRO A 16 -33.95 12.22 -4.62
C PRO A 16 -32.45 12.40 -4.93
N PHE A 17 -32.03 13.64 -5.22
CA PHE A 17 -30.62 13.95 -5.48
C PHE A 17 -29.78 13.80 -4.21
N TYR A 18 -30.29 14.30 -3.07
CA TYR A 18 -29.65 14.13 -1.77
C TYR A 18 -29.52 12.65 -1.39
N GLU A 19 -30.57 11.85 -1.56
CA GLU A 19 -30.53 10.43 -1.25
C GLU A 19 -29.53 9.67 -2.13
N LYS A 20 -29.49 9.96 -3.44
CA LYS A 20 -28.50 9.40 -4.36
C LYS A 20 -27.08 9.77 -3.93
N GLN A 21 -26.83 11.03 -3.63
CA GLN A 21 -25.50 11.48 -3.21
C GLN A 21 -25.08 10.88 -1.86
N ARG A 22 -26.03 10.72 -0.93
CA ARG A 22 -25.82 10.07 0.36
C ARG A 22 -25.48 8.58 0.19
N GLN A 23 -26.16 7.86 -0.71
CA GLN A 23 -25.83 6.47 -1.02
C GLN A 23 -24.45 6.37 -1.67
N HIS A 24 -24.14 7.22 -2.64
CA HIS A 24 -22.83 7.25 -3.28
C HIS A 24 -21.70 7.54 -2.28
N LEU A 25 -21.89 8.48 -1.35
CA LEU A 25 -20.91 8.75 -0.30
C LEU A 25 -20.68 7.52 0.59
N LYS A 26 -21.75 6.81 0.98
CA LYS A 26 -21.62 5.56 1.76
C LYS A 26 -20.82 4.51 1.00
N GLU A 27 -21.08 4.36 -0.30
CA GLU A 27 -20.33 3.44 -1.16
C GLU A 27 -18.85 3.82 -1.24
N LEU A 28 -18.54 5.10 -1.45
CA LEU A 28 -17.16 5.59 -1.49
C LEU A 28 -16.42 5.36 -0.18
N ILE A 29 -17.07 5.58 0.97
CA ILE A 29 -16.49 5.31 2.29
C ILE A 29 -16.22 3.82 2.47
N ALA A 30 -17.17 2.96 2.08
CA ALA A 30 -17.02 1.51 2.16
C ALA A 30 -15.87 1.03 1.24
N ARG A 31 -15.81 1.53 0.01
CA ARG A 31 -14.74 1.23 -0.95
C ARG A 31 -13.38 1.69 -0.42
N ARG A 32 -13.28 2.91 0.14
CA ARG A 32 -12.05 3.41 0.76
C ARG A 32 -11.57 2.47 1.87
N ARG A 33 -12.45 2.12 2.82
CA ARG A 33 -12.10 1.18 3.91
C ARG A 33 -11.64 -0.18 3.39
N ALA A 34 -12.27 -0.68 2.33
CA ALA A 34 -11.86 -1.93 1.69
C ALA A 34 -10.48 -1.84 1.04
N MET A 35 -10.16 -0.70 0.41
CA MET A 35 -8.84 -0.45 -0.18
C MET A 35 -7.75 -0.29 0.90
N GLU A 36 -8.03 0.43 1.99
CA GLU A 36 -7.11 0.57 3.14
C GLU A 36 -6.77 -0.80 3.72
N LYS A 37 -7.77 -1.68 3.92
CA LYS A 37 -7.54 -3.05 4.39
C LYS A 37 -6.68 -3.88 3.42
N LYS A 38 -6.92 -3.73 2.11
CA LYS A 38 -6.13 -4.44 1.08
C LYS A 38 -4.69 -3.94 1.03
N LEU A 39 -4.50 -2.63 1.15
CA LEU A 39 -3.17 -2.02 1.18
C LEU A 39 -2.35 -2.57 2.35
N ALA A 40 -2.90 -2.52 3.57
CA ALA A 40 -2.25 -3.07 4.75
C ALA A 40 -1.88 -4.56 4.58
N ALA A 41 -2.79 -5.37 4.03
CA ALA A 41 -2.53 -6.79 3.78
C ALA A 41 -1.40 -7.01 2.75
N VAL A 42 -1.27 -6.15 1.74
CA VAL A 42 -0.19 -6.22 0.76
C VAL A 42 1.14 -5.77 1.37
N GLU A 43 1.13 -4.74 2.22
CA GLU A 43 2.33 -4.28 2.92
C GLU A 43 2.89 -5.34 3.87
N ASP A 44 2.02 -6.00 4.64
CA ASP A 44 2.39 -7.14 5.49
C ASP A 44 2.99 -8.29 4.67
N LEU A 45 2.38 -8.58 3.50
CA LEU A 45 2.85 -9.63 2.60
C LEU A 45 4.23 -9.28 2.02
N ILE A 46 4.44 -8.03 1.59
CA ILE A 46 5.73 -7.53 1.09
C ILE A 46 6.78 -7.71 2.20
N HIS A 47 6.49 -7.25 3.41
CA HIS A 47 7.43 -7.33 4.52
C HIS A 47 7.84 -8.76 4.85
N SER A 48 6.87 -9.68 4.90
CA SER A 48 7.09 -11.10 5.15
C SER A 48 7.96 -11.73 4.06
N LYS A 49 7.59 -11.52 2.79
CA LYS A 49 8.31 -12.09 1.63
C LYS A 49 9.72 -11.52 1.48
N GLU A 50 9.89 -10.24 1.75
CA GLU A 50 11.19 -9.59 1.73
C GLU A 50 12.12 -10.15 2.81
N THR A 51 11.59 -10.44 4.00
CA THR A 51 12.34 -11.12 5.07
C THR A 51 12.80 -12.51 4.62
N GLU A 52 11.86 -13.34 4.18
CA GLU A 52 12.11 -14.71 3.72
C GLU A 52 13.16 -14.74 2.58
N TYR A 53 13.06 -13.81 1.64
CA TYR A 53 13.98 -13.74 0.50
C TYR A 53 15.38 -13.31 0.92
N LEU A 54 15.53 -12.27 1.76
CA LEU A 54 16.84 -11.80 2.20
C LEU A 54 17.56 -12.83 3.07
N GLU A 55 16.84 -13.57 3.91
CA GLU A 55 17.40 -14.65 4.74
C GLU A 55 17.86 -15.85 3.91
N SER A 56 17.12 -16.21 2.87
CA SER A 56 17.45 -17.35 1.99
C SER A 56 18.53 -17.03 0.93
N THR A 57 18.85 -15.75 0.72
CA THR A 57 19.81 -15.31 -0.32
C THR A 57 21.03 -14.54 0.23
N PRO A 58 21.80 -15.10 1.18
CA PRO A 58 22.92 -14.40 1.81
C PRO A 58 24.12 -14.16 0.87
N SER A 59 24.26 -14.98 -0.18
CA SER A 59 25.41 -14.98 -1.09
C SER A 59 25.19 -14.17 -2.37
N GLY A 60 24.07 -13.46 -2.49
CA GLY A 60 23.79 -12.61 -3.64
C GLY A 60 22.29 -12.55 -3.94
N ASN A 61 21.80 -11.35 -4.20
CA ASN A 61 20.40 -11.10 -4.46
C ASN A 61 20.21 -9.77 -5.21
N ILE A 62 18.98 -9.45 -5.58
CA ILE A 62 18.67 -8.25 -6.37
C ILE A 62 18.97 -6.93 -5.65
N VAL A 63 19.08 -6.93 -4.32
CA VAL A 63 19.33 -5.71 -3.53
C VAL A 63 20.82 -5.37 -3.50
N VAL A 64 21.69 -6.38 -3.34
CA VAL A 64 23.14 -6.18 -3.15
C VAL A 64 24.01 -6.68 -4.31
N GLY A 65 23.40 -7.31 -5.32
CA GLY A 65 24.07 -7.89 -6.48
C GLY A 65 24.45 -9.36 -6.33
N PHE A 66 24.90 -9.97 -7.43
CA PHE A 66 25.20 -11.41 -7.54
C PHE A 66 26.70 -11.76 -7.62
N ASP A 67 27.60 -10.78 -7.43
CA ASP A 67 29.05 -11.00 -7.53
C ASP A 67 29.55 -12.18 -6.67
N ASN A 68 29.02 -12.30 -5.45
CA ASN A 68 29.42 -13.33 -4.49
C ASN A 68 28.80 -14.71 -4.79
N TYR A 69 27.70 -14.74 -5.55
CA TYR A 69 27.07 -15.98 -6.01
C TYR A 69 27.92 -16.62 -7.12
N ILE A 70 28.49 -15.80 -8.01
CA ILE A 70 29.30 -16.26 -9.15
C ILE A 70 30.74 -16.60 -8.77
N LYS A 71 31.35 -15.84 -7.84
CA LYS A 71 32.79 -15.96 -7.52
C LYS A 71 33.11 -16.96 -6.40
N GLY A 72 32.10 -17.57 -5.78
CA GLY A 72 32.27 -18.40 -4.59
C GLY A 72 32.60 -17.58 -3.34
N ALA A 73 32.25 -18.10 -2.16
CA ALA A 73 32.21 -17.42 -0.86
C ALA A 73 33.57 -17.01 -0.26
N SER A 74 34.58 -16.70 -1.07
CA SER A 74 35.96 -16.38 -0.69
C SER A 74 36.11 -15.04 0.07
N GLY A 75 35.00 -14.32 0.34
CA GLY A 75 35.01 -12.94 0.86
C GLY A 75 34.01 -12.66 1.98
N ALA A 76 33.70 -13.63 2.85
CA ALA A 76 32.71 -13.50 3.93
C ALA A 76 32.88 -12.24 4.83
N ALA A 77 34.10 -11.73 5.00
CA ALA A 77 34.40 -10.54 5.80
C ALA A 77 34.15 -9.19 5.08
N ALA A 78 34.06 -9.19 3.74
CA ALA A 78 33.67 -8.03 2.94
C ALA A 78 32.13 -7.94 2.83
N GLN A 79 31.43 -9.08 2.89
CA GLN A 79 29.97 -9.20 2.83
C GLN A 79 29.28 -8.39 3.93
N ARG A 80 29.65 -8.62 5.20
CA ARG A 80 29.04 -7.96 6.37
C ARG A 80 29.22 -6.44 6.39
N ARG A 81 30.24 -5.93 5.69
CA ARG A 81 30.49 -4.48 5.57
C ARG A 81 29.69 -3.82 4.45
N LYS A 82 29.26 -4.58 3.43
CA LYS A 82 28.54 -4.06 2.25
C LYS A 82 27.02 -4.18 2.37
N THR A 83 26.52 -5.15 3.13
CA THR A 83 25.08 -5.40 3.27
C THR A 83 24.34 -4.43 4.20
N GLY A 84 25.02 -3.47 4.85
CA GLY A 84 24.36 -2.52 5.76
C GLY A 84 23.52 -3.20 6.86
N PRO A 85 22.74 -2.43 7.63
CA PRO A 85 21.70 -2.97 8.50
C PRO A 85 20.62 -3.69 7.67
N PRO A 86 20.04 -4.81 8.15
CA PRO A 86 19.03 -5.56 7.41
C PRO A 86 17.82 -4.71 7.00
N ASP A 87 17.46 -3.71 7.83
CA ASP A 87 16.37 -2.77 7.52
C ASP A 87 16.66 -1.83 6.36
N GLN A 88 17.93 -1.58 6.04
CA GLN A 88 18.32 -0.76 4.90
C GLN A 88 18.12 -1.49 3.56
N ASN A 89 18.20 -2.83 3.58
CA ASN A 89 17.99 -3.66 2.39
C ASN A 89 16.52 -3.95 2.09
N ARG A 90 15.60 -3.51 2.95
CA ARG A 90 14.16 -3.68 2.77
C ARG A 90 13.57 -2.66 1.80
N VAL A 91 14.13 -2.60 0.59
CA VAL A 91 13.82 -1.57 -0.40
C VAL A 91 12.36 -1.60 -0.87
N PHE A 92 11.71 -2.77 -0.85
CA PHE A 92 10.31 -2.90 -1.23
C PHE A 92 9.39 -2.37 -0.13
N SER A 93 9.61 -2.76 1.13
CA SER A 93 8.86 -2.19 2.26
C SER A 93 9.05 -0.68 2.36
N ARG A 94 10.27 -0.18 2.14
CA ARG A 94 10.60 1.25 2.20
C ARG A 94 10.09 2.07 1.01
N SER A 95 9.65 1.42 -0.06
CA SER A 95 9.03 2.12 -1.20
C SER A 95 7.60 2.57 -0.90
N SER A 96 6.97 1.99 0.11
CA SER A 96 5.69 2.48 0.64
C SER A 96 5.95 3.59 1.66
N VAL A 97 5.35 4.76 1.42
CA VAL A 97 5.34 5.90 2.35
C VAL A 97 3.97 5.93 3.02
N SER A 98 3.63 4.86 3.73
CA SER A 98 2.42 4.80 4.58
C SER A 98 2.64 5.49 5.91
#